data_AF-A0A3C1H641-F1
#
_entry.id   AF-A0A3C1H641-F1
#
_cell.length_a   1.000
_cell.length_b   1.000
_cell.length_c   1.000
_cell.angle_alpha   90.00
_cell.angle_beta   90.00
_cell.angle_gamma   90.00
#
_symmetry.space_group_name_H-M   'P 1'
#
loop_
_entity.id
_entity.type
_entity.pdbx_description
1 polymer ?
#
loop_
_entity_poly.entity_id
_entity_poly.type
_entity_poly.pdbx_seq_one_letter_code
_entity_poly.pdbx_strand_id
1 'polypeptide(L)'
;MSASSQRSLRSAVRSDRTAKAAAPCILLQRTAASLHSGLTYRLRRELMAKTVLIVCEMQNDFLWEKRKSKFSYDAEKLTAAVKEAAEAVRAEGGDIIFLKQIFADTPSNHIIFDFCIAGSEGAALYGGLDSIPAKHFEKNVADAYSDPAFAEYMQAQGYERVLVCGIDENGTVSATAKGAKNAGAEVCILSGASASRFPIGKLAPLRAELKAMGIQYT
;
A
#
# COMPACT_ATOMS: atom_id res chain seq x y z
N MET A 1 -12.14 -90.27 59.11
CA MET A 1 -11.36 -90.37 57.86
C MET A 1 -11.91 -89.32 56.91
N SER A 2 -11.29 -88.13 56.87
CA SER A 2 -10.60 -87.53 55.70
C SER A 2 -11.54 -87.26 54.50
N ALA A 3 -11.60 -86.12 53.83
CA ALA A 3 -10.85 -84.87 53.86
C ALA A 3 -11.59 -83.85 52.94
N SER A 4 -11.34 -82.55 53.13
CA SER A 4 -11.13 -81.54 52.05
C SER A 4 -12.27 -81.19 51.08
N SER A 5 -12.43 -79.99 50.50
CA SER A 5 -11.83 -78.65 50.64
C SER A 5 -12.46 -77.80 49.53
N GLN A 6 -12.95 -76.61 49.88
CA GLN A 6 -12.81 -75.31 49.19
C GLN A 6 -13.09 -75.10 47.67
N ARG A 7 -13.55 -73.84 47.45
CA ARG A 7 -13.32 -72.89 46.34
C ARG A 7 -14.28 -72.96 45.14
N SER A 8 -14.99 -71.90 44.70
CA SER A 8 -14.80 -70.42 44.66
C SER A 8 -14.33 -69.89 43.30
N LEU A 9 -15.05 -68.85 42.84
CA LEU A 9 -14.66 -67.71 41.98
C LEU A 9 -14.69 -67.81 40.44
N ARG A 10 -15.55 -66.95 39.88
CA ARG A 10 -15.32 -65.82 38.93
C ARG A 10 -14.65 -66.07 37.57
N SER A 11 -15.29 -65.55 36.52
CA SER A 11 -14.91 -64.29 35.81
C SER A 11 -16.08 -63.91 34.86
N ALA A 12 -16.69 -62.73 34.94
CA ALA A 12 -16.27 -61.38 34.50
C ALA A 12 -16.36 -61.16 32.98
N VAL A 13 -17.34 -60.36 32.54
CA VAL A 13 -17.16 -59.31 31.52
C VAL A 13 -18.05 -58.11 31.87
N ARG A 14 -17.42 -56.94 31.96
CA ARG A 14 -17.97 -55.59 32.07
C ARG A 14 -18.28 -55.02 30.68
N SER A 15 -19.31 -54.18 30.58
CA SER A 15 -19.26 -52.78 30.08
C SER A 15 -20.72 -52.28 29.95
N ASP A 16 -21.19 -51.27 30.67
CA ASP A 16 -20.81 -49.86 30.77
C ASP A 16 -21.35 -48.98 29.61
N ARG A 17 -21.82 -47.79 30.03
CA ARG A 17 -22.16 -46.55 29.28
C ARG A 17 -23.60 -46.38 28.80
N THR A 18 -24.45 -45.55 29.42
CA THR A 18 -24.42 -44.10 29.76
C THR A 18 -24.63 -43.13 28.59
N ALA A 19 -25.46 -42.12 28.91
CA ALA A 19 -25.51 -40.76 28.37
C ALA A 19 -26.16 -40.51 27.00
N LYS A 20 -27.46 -40.22 27.05
CA LYS A 20 -28.16 -39.38 26.06
C LYS A 20 -27.83 -37.91 26.41
N ALA A 21 -26.79 -37.35 25.79
CA ALA A 21 -26.41 -35.95 25.94
C ALA A 21 -26.77 -35.13 24.70
N ALA A 22 -27.27 -33.92 24.99
CA ALA A 22 -27.53 -32.74 24.17
C ALA A 22 -26.98 -32.71 22.73
N ALA A 23 -27.80 -32.20 21.80
CA ALA A 23 -27.34 -31.58 20.58
C ALA A 23 -27.33 -30.05 20.78
N PRO A 24 -26.17 -29.40 21.04
CA PRO A 24 -26.09 -27.95 21.06
C PRO A 24 -25.65 -27.42 19.69
N CYS A 25 -26.35 -26.38 19.25
CA CYS A 25 -25.71 -25.09 18.96
C CYS A 25 -24.71 -24.98 17.79
N ILE A 26 -24.70 -25.85 16.78
CA ILE A 26 -23.79 -25.68 15.63
C ILE A 26 -24.17 -24.47 14.75
N LEU A 27 -25.46 -24.20 14.56
CA LEU A 27 -25.93 -23.08 13.71
C LEU A 27 -25.70 -21.72 14.39
N LEU A 28 -25.94 -21.64 15.71
CA LEU A 28 -25.71 -20.45 16.53
C LEU A 28 -24.20 -20.13 16.71
N GLN A 29 -23.33 -21.15 16.78
CA GLN A 29 -21.88 -20.94 16.87
C GLN A 29 -21.28 -20.40 15.56
N ARG A 30 -21.77 -20.84 14.40
CA ARG A 30 -21.33 -20.30 13.09
C ARG A 30 -21.73 -18.84 12.89
N THR A 31 -22.94 -18.47 13.29
CA THR A 31 -23.40 -17.07 13.24
C THR A 31 -22.65 -16.22 14.25
N ALA A 32 -22.42 -16.70 15.48
CA ALA A 32 -21.69 -15.96 16.50
C ALA A 32 -20.23 -15.73 16.10
N ALA A 33 -19.52 -16.74 15.57
CA ALA A 33 -18.13 -16.58 15.13
C ALA A 33 -18.00 -15.63 13.92
N SER A 34 -18.95 -15.67 12.97
CA SER A 34 -18.98 -14.76 11.82
C SER A 34 -19.38 -13.33 12.21
N LEU A 35 -20.26 -13.17 13.20
CA LEU A 35 -20.60 -11.86 13.77
C LEU A 35 -19.45 -11.30 14.62
N HIS A 36 -18.76 -12.13 15.39
CA HIS A 36 -17.59 -11.72 16.17
C HIS A 36 -16.41 -11.36 15.27
N SER A 37 -16.15 -12.13 14.20
CA SER A 37 -15.10 -11.79 13.22
C SER A 37 -15.46 -10.54 12.41
N GLY A 38 -16.73 -10.38 12.02
CA GLY A 38 -17.20 -9.19 11.32
C GLY A 38 -17.24 -7.92 12.18
N LEU A 39 -17.50 -8.04 13.48
CA LEU A 39 -17.49 -6.94 14.44
C LEU A 39 -16.05 -6.54 14.83
N THR A 40 -15.18 -7.52 15.07
CA THR A 40 -13.75 -7.26 15.32
C THR A 40 -13.02 -6.74 14.09
N TYR A 41 -13.36 -7.20 12.88
CA TYR A 41 -12.83 -6.64 11.64
C TYR A 41 -13.29 -5.18 11.42
N ARG A 42 -14.57 -4.87 11.66
CA ARG A 42 -15.07 -3.49 11.58
C ARG A 42 -14.41 -2.58 12.60
N LEU A 43 -14.37 -2.97 13.88
CA LEU A 43 -13.71 -2.21 14.93
C LEU A 43 -12.21 -2.06 14.66
N ARG A 44 -11.53 -3.11 14.20
CA ARG A 44 -10.11 -3.04 13.82
C ARG A 44 -9.90 -2.08 12.65
N ARG A 45 -10.78 -2.07 11.65
CA ARG A 45 -10.69 -1.13 10.52
C ARG A 45 -10.94 0.32 10.95
N GLU A 46 -11.87 0.54 11.88
CA GLU A 46 -12.14 1.85 12.48
C GLU A 46 -11.01 2.34 13.40
N LEU A 47 -10.21 1.42 13.94
CA LEU A 47 -9.05 1.71 14.79
C LEU A 47 -7.71 1.74 14.04
N MET A 48 -7.67 1.32 12.77
CA MET A 48 -6.46 1.36 11.95
C MET A 48 -6.39 2.68 11.18
N ALA A 49 -5.26 3.37 11.30
CA ALA A 49 -4.95 4.58 10.55
C ALA A 49 -5.22 4.35 9.05
N LYS A 50 -6.11 5.15 8.47
CA LYS A 50 -6.46 5.01 7.05
C LYS A 50 -5.22 5.32 6.20
N THR A 51 -4.80 4.33 5.40
CA THR A 51 -3.54 4.36 4.66
C THR A 51 -3.76 4.60 3.18
N VAL A 52 -2.88 5.38 2.56
CA VAL A 52 -2.83 5.57 1.10
C VAL A 52 -1.39 5.43 0.59
N LEU A 53 -1.23 4.81 -0.58
CA LEU A 53 0.00 4.86 -1.36
C LEU A 53 -0.15 5.89 -2.49
N ILE A 54 0.72 6.88 -2.49
CA ILE A 54 0.88 7.84 -3.59
C ILE A 54 2.06 7.38 -4.46
N VAL A 55 1.76 7.08 -5.72
CA VAL A 55 2.74 6.67 -6.73
C VAL A 55 3.02 7.84 -7.67
N CYS A 56 4.23 8.36 -7.62
CA CYS A 56 4.63 9.56 -8.35
C CYS A 56 5.19 9.24 -9.74
N GLU A 57 4.61 9.88 -10.76
CA GLU A 57 5.20 10.11 -12.10
C GLU A 57 5.70 8.85 -12.82
N MET A 58 5.03 7.72 -12.64
CA MET A 58 5.31 6.50 -13.40
C MET A 58 4.73 6.57 -14.83
N GLN A 59 5.13 7.60 -15.60
CA GLN A 59 4.63 7.89 -16.95
C GLN A 59 5.61 7.40 -18.03
N ASN A 60 5.10 7.22 -19.25
CA ASN A 60 5.88 6.75 -20.39
C ASN A 60 7.16 7.56 -20.59
N ASP A 61 7.09 8.90 -20.62
CA ASP A 61 8.23 9.79 -20.88
C ASP A 61 9.44 9.56 -19.97
N PHE A 62 9.23 8.97 -18.80
CA PHE A 62 10.28 8.64 -17.85
C PHE A 62 10.76 7.19 -17.93
N LEU A 63 9.94 6.25 -18.40
CA LEU A 63 10.16 4.81 -18.23
C LEU A 63 10.25 4.02 -19.54
N TRP A 64 9.63 4.49 -20.62
CA TRP A 64 9.67 3.80 -21.92
C TRP A 64 11.04 3.87 -22.59
N GLU A 65 11.24 3.08 -23.64
CA GLU A 65 12.50 3.02 -24.38
C GLU A 65 12.83 4.33 -25.12
N LYS A 66 11.82 5.14 -25.46
CA LYS A 66 11.99 6.43 -26.15
C LYS A 66 12.29 7.59 -25.18
N ARG A 67 12.49 7.31 -23.89
CA ARG A 67 12.71 8.34 -22.86
C ARG A 67 13.95 9.17 -23.17
N LYS A 68 13.95 10.41 -22.67
CA LYS A 68 15.16 11.24 -22.67
C LYS A 68 16.26 10.54 -21.87
N SER A 69 17.50 10.57 -22.37
CA SER A 69 18.66 9.89 -21.77
C SER A 69 18.96 10.29 -20.31
N LYS A 70 18.50 11.48 -19.89
CA LYS A 70 18.58 11.94 -18.49
C LYS A 70 17.73 11.12 -17.51
N PHE A 71 16.77 10.34 -18.00
CA PHE A 71 15.92 9.45 -17.21
C PHE A 71 16.48 8.02 -17.28
N SER A 72 17.42 7.73 -16.38
CA SER A 72 18.18 6.48 -16.36
C SER A 72 17.60 5.46 -15.38
N TYR A 73 16.28 5.44 -15.20
CA TYR A 73 15.62 4.52 -14.28
C TYR A 73 15.59 3.09 -14.84
N ASP A 74 15.68 2.10 -13.95
CA ASP A 74 15.39 0.71 -14.26
C ASP A 74 13.86 0.52 -14.22
N ALA A 75 13.22 0.63 -15.39
CA ALA A 75 11.77 0.64 -15.50
C ALA A 75 11.12 -0.67 -15.04
N GLU A 76 11.73 -1.82 -15.36
CA GLU A 76 11.21 -3.14 -14.99
C GLU A 76 11.26 -3.33 -13.47
N LYS A 77 12.43 -3.12 -12.87
CA LYS A 77 12.62 -3.27 -11.43
C LYS A 77 11.74 -2.32 -10.64
N LEU A 78 11.67 -1.05 -11.05
CA LEU A 78 10.86 -0.04 -10.37
C LEU A 78 9.37 -0.38 -10.48
N THR A 79 8.90 -0.77 -11.67
CA THR A 79 7.50 -1.16 -11.89
C THR A 79 7.12 -2.37 -11.05
N ALA A 80 7.99 -3.38 -10.95
CA ALA A 80 7.75 -4.55 -10.11
C ALA A 80 7.63 -4.17 -8.62
N ALA A 81 8.54 -3.34 -8.11
CA ALA A 81 8.49 -2.88 -6.72
C ALA A 81 7.25 -2.02 -6.40
N VAL A 82 6.82 -1.16 -7.34
CA VAL A 82 5.59 -0.38 -7.19
C VAL A 82 4.35 -1.29 -7.17
N LYS A 83 4.30 -2.33 -8.01
CA LYS A 83 3.22 -3.33 -7.98
C LYS A 83 3.13 -4.03 -6.64
N GLU A 84 4.25 -4.53 -6.15
CA GLU A 84 4.32 -5.21 -4.85
C GLU A 84 3.85 -4.28 -3.72
N ALA A 85 4.30 -3.02 -3.71
CA ALA A 85 3.85 -2.04 -2.73
C ALA A 85 2.34 -1.76 -2.83
N ALA A 86 1.80 -1.61 -4.04
CA ALA A 86 0.37 -1.36 -4.25
C ALA A 86 -0.48 -2.57 -3.85
N GLU A 87 -0.02 -3.79 -4.12
CA GLU A 87 -0.68 -5.03 -3.69
C GLU A 87 -0.69 -5.17 -2.17
N ALA A 88 0.43 -4.90 -1.50
CA ALA A 88 0.52 -4.92 -0.05
C ALA A 88 -0.44 -3.93 0.61
N VAL A 89 -0.46 -2.68 0.12
CA VAL A 89 -1.36 -1.64 0.66
C VAL A 89 -2.83 -1.99 0.44
N ARG A 90 -3.18 -2.51 -0.74
CA ARG A 90 -4.55 -2.96 -1.03
C ARG A 90 -4.97 -4.17 -0.18
N ALA A 91 -4.06 -5.10 0.09
CA ALA A 91 -4.33 -6.25 0.95
C ALA A 91 -4.69 -5.83 2.39
N GLU A 92 -4.17 -4.68 2.84
CA GLU A 92 -4.50 -4.08 4.13
C GLU A 92 -5.73 -3.14 4.07
N GLY A 93 -6.36 -3.01 2.90
CA GLY A 93 -7.53 -2.15 2.69
C GLY A 93 -7.20 -0.67 2.48
N GLY A 94 -5.95 -0.34 2.16
CA GLY A 94 -5.53 1.02 1.81
C GLY A 94 -5.81 1.38 0.36
N ASP A 95 -5.79 2.68 0.09
CA ASP A 95 -6.08 3.27 -1.21
C ASP A 95 -4.80 3.53 -2.03
N ILE A 96 -4.92 3.52 -3.36
CA ILE A 96 -3.81 3.82 -4.28
C ILE A 96 -4.14 5.06 -5.10
N ILE A 97 -3.17 5.97 -5.20
CA ILE A 97 -3.26 7.18 -6.01
C ILE A 97 -2.05 7.27 -6.94
N PHE A 98 -2.28 7.48 -8.24
CA PHE A 98 -1.24 7.88 -9.18
C PHE A 98 -1.23 9.39 -9.37
N LEU A 99 -0.03 9.96 -9.30
CA LEU A 99 0.23 11.34 -9.71
C LEU A 99 0.90 11.36 -11.07
N LYS A 100 0.34 12.16 -11.99
CA LYS A 100 0.94 12.45 -13.28
C LYS A 100 1.40 13.90 -13.32
N GLN A 101 2.64 14.11 -13.74
CA GLN A 101 3.09 15.43 -14.17
C GLN A 101 2.49 15.71 -15.55
N ILE A 102 1.82 16.85 -15.71
CA ILE A 102 1.23 17.27 -16.98
C ILE A 102 1.52 18.74 -17.22
N PHE A 103 2.09 19.05 -18.37
CA PHE A 103 2.28 20.40 -18.88
C PHE A 103 1.31 20.67 -20.03
N ALA A 104 0.74 21.87 -20.08
CA ALA A 104 -0.19 22.26 -21.14
C ALA A 104 0.48 22.15 -22.52
N ASP A 105 -0.30 21.74 -23.53
CA ASP A 105 0.15 21.68 -24.92
C ASP A 105 0.32 23.10 -25.49
N THR A 106 1.52 23.65 -25.32
CA THR A 106 1.89 24.99 -25.79
C THR A 106 3.30 24.96 -26.40
N PRO A 107 3.59 25.79 -27.41
CA PRO A 107 4.92 25.84 -28.02
C PRO A 107 6.05 26.05 -27.01
N SER A 108 5.83 26.88 -25.98
CA SER A 108 6.81 27.12 -24.92
C SER A 108 7.13 25.86 -24.11
N ASN A 109 6.12 25.04 -23.79
CA ASN A 109 6.33 23.80 -23.04
C ASN A 109 7.02 22.72 -23.89
N HIS A 110 6.79 22.69 -25.19
CA HIS A 110 7.56 21.88 -26.15
C HIS A 110 9.00 22.35 -26.33
N ILE A 111 9.36 23.57 -25.93
CA ILE A 111 10.75 24.04 -25.96
C ILE A 111 11.44 23.78 -24.61
N ILE A 112 10.74 24.04 -23.50
CA ILE A 112 11.30 24.00 -22.15
C ILE A 112 11.35 22.57 -21.59
N PHE A 113 10.24 21.84 -21.73
CA PHE A 113 10.08 20.52 -21.13
C PHE A 113 10.21 19.44 -22.20
N ASP A 114 9.32 19.45 -23.20
CA ASP A 114 9.28 18.44 -24.27
C ASP A 114 9.16 17.01 -23.70
N PHE A 115 8.45 16.88 -22.58
CA PHE A 115 7.98 15.63 -21.97
C PHE A 115 6.76 15.99 -21.11
N CYS A 116 5.92 15.01 -20.79
CA CYS A 116 4.70 15.16 -20.01
C CYS A 116 3.72 16.19 -20.60
N ILE A 117 3.71 16.36 -21.92
CA ILE A 117 2.79 17.27 -22.60
C ILE A 117 1.37 16.66 -22.62
N ALA A 118 0.37 17.44 -22.23
CA ALA A 118 -1.02 17.03 -22.20
C ALA A 118 -1.45 16.38 -23.53
N GLY A 119 -2.04 15.20 -23.46
CA GLY A 119 -2.52 14.44 -24.62
C GLY A 119 -1.45 13.65 -25.38
N SER A 120 -0.16 13.75 -25.02
CA SER A 120 0.88 12.95 -25.65
C SER A 120 0.89 11.51 -25.13
N GLU A 121 1.40 10.57 -25.94
CA GLU A 121 1.66 9.18 -25.51
C GLU A 121 2.64 9.14 -24.34
N GLY A 122 3.64 10.02 -24.35
CA GLY A 122 4.64 10.15 -23.30
C GLY A 122 4.06 10.56 -21.94
N ALA A 123 2.98 11.34 -21.93
CA ALA A 123 2.29 11.76 -20.72
C ALA A 123 1.36 10.69 -20.11
N ALA A 124 1.07 9.61 -20.84
CA ALA A 124 0.27 8.51 -20.31
C ALA A 124 1.01 7.77 -19.19
N LEU A 125 0.24 7.08 -18.33
CA LEU A 125 0.80 6.15 -17.36
C LEU A 125 1.60 5.08 -18.11
N TYR A 126 2.72 4.64 -17.53
CA TYR A 126 3.51 3.56 -18.09
C TYR A 126 2.68 2.26 -18.06
N GLY A 127 2.50 1.64 -19.23
CA GLY A 127 1.58 0.51 -19.41
C GLY A 127 1.90 -0.70 -18.52
N GLY A 128 3.13 -0.78 -18.00
CA GLY A 128 3.48 -1.73 -16.96
C GLY A 128 2.61 -1.65 -15.70
N LEU A 129 1.86 -0.58 -15.47
CA LEU A 129 1.05 -0.34 -14.26
C LEU A 129 -0.47 -0.36 -14.49
N ASP A 130 -0.93 -0.58 -15.72
CA ASP A 130 -2.36 -0.52 -16.10
C ASP A 130 -3.26 -1.47 -15.29
N SER A 131 -2.69 -2.53 -14.72
CA SER A 131 -3.40 -3.51 -13.91
C SER A 131 -3.73 -3.03 -12.49
N ILE A 132 -3.20 -1.88 -12.04
CA ILE A 132 -3.40 -1.38 -10.68
C ILE A 132 -4.61 -0.45 -10.67
N PRO A 133 -5.76 -0.85 -10.09
CA PRO A 133 -6.91 0.03 -9.95
C PRO A 133 -6.58 1.14 -8.94
N ALA A 134 -6.65 2.39 -9.37
CA ALA A 134 -6.23 3.54 -8.57
C ALA A 134 -6.97 4.81 -8.98
N LYS A 135 -6.97 5.81 -8.10
CA LYS A 135 -7.37 7.17 -8.45
C LYS A 135 -6.20 7.91 -9.10
N HIS A 136 -6.48 8.82 -10.03
CA HIS A 136 -5.45 9.59 -10.72
C HIS A 136 -5.63 11.08 -10.46
N PHE A 137 -4.50 11.78 -10.27
CA PHE A 137 -4.44 13.23 -10.28
C PHE A 137 -3.35 13.70 -11.24
N GLU A 138 -3.59 14.87 -11.80
CA GLU A 138 -2.64 15.56 -12.65
C GLU A 138 -2.16 16.82 -11.93
N LYS A 139 -0.88 17.14 -12.10
CA LYS A 139 -0.26 18.33 -11.50
C LYS A 139 0.80 18.87 -12.45
N ASN A 140 1.11 20.16 -12.31
CA ASN A 140 2.20 20.80 -13.04
C ASN A 140 3.35 21.27 -12.13
N VAL A 141 3.24 21.06 -10.81
CA VAL A 141 4.26 21.40 -9.80
C VAL A 141 4.75 20.14 -9.07
N ALA A 142 5.87 20.23 -8.35
CA ALA A 142 6.47 19.07 -7.69
C ALA A 142 5.63 18.53 -6.52
N ASP A 143 5.13 19.41 -5.65
CA ASP A 143 4.30 19.03 -4.50
C ASP A 143 2.83 18.92 -4.91
N ALA A 144 2.24 17.73 -4.79
CA ALA A 144 0.83 17.53 -5.08
C ALA A 144 -0.10 18.25 -4.10
N TYR A 145 0.31 18.49 -2.85
CA TYR A 145 -0.52 19.19 -1.85
C TYR A 145 -0.65 20.69 -2.12
N SER A 146 0.15 21.23 -3.04
CA SER A 146 -0.02 22.60 -3.54
C SER A 146 -1.20 22.73 -4.51
N ASP A 147 -1.73 21.62 -5.04
CA ASP A 147 -2.97 21.60 -5.81
C ASP A 147 -4.20 21.54 -4.87
N PRO A 148 -5.12 22.51 -4.91
CA PRO A 148 -6.27 22.53 -4.01
C PRO A 148 -7.17 21.31 -4.13
N ALA A 149 -7.41 20.80 -5.34
CA ALA A 149 -8.30 19.66 -5.55
C ALA A 149 -7.69 18.37 -4.98
N PHE A 150 -6.37 18.20 -5.10
CA PHE A 150 -5.66 17.11 -4.44
C PHE A 150 -5.71 17.26 -2.91
N ALA A 151 -5.38 18.44 -2.38
CA ALA A 151 -5.37 18.68 -0.93
C ALA A 151 -6.76 18.47 -0.30
N GLU A 152 -7.81 19.01 -0.90
CA GLU A 152 -9.20 18.83 -0.47
C GLU A 152 -9.62 17.37 -0.52
N TYR A 153 -9.22 16.63 -1.56
CA TYR A 153 -9.48 15.19 -1.65
C TYR A 153 -8.81 14.43 -0.52
N MET A 154 -7.52 14.68 -0.28
CA MET A 154 -6.76 14.00 0.78
C MET A 154 -7.34 14.28 2.16
N GLN A 155 -7.75 15.53 2.42
CA GLN A 155 -8.44 15.93 3.64
C GLN A 155 -9.79 15.23 3.80
N ALA A 156 -10.62 15.23 2.75
CA ALA A 156 -11.94 14.59 2.78
C ALA A 156 -11.85 13.07 2.98
N GLN A 157 -10.77 12.44 2.48
CA GLN A 157 -10.54 11.01 2.71
C GLN A 157 -10.06 10.70 4.12
N GLY A 158 -9.46 11.65 4.85
CA GLY A 158 -8.97 11.45 6.21
C GLY A 158 -7.83 10.43 6.28
N TYR A 159 -6.89 10.45 5.31
CA TYR A 159 -5.73 9.57 5.39
C TYR A 159 -4.79 10.01 6.52
N GLU A 160 -4.53 9.10 7.43
CA GLU A 160 -3.62 9.32 8.57
C GLU A 160 -2.20 8.87 8.22
N ARG A 161 -2.06 7.84 7.38
CA ARG A 161 -0.77 7.31 6.94
C ARG A 161 -0.62 7.42 5.42
N VAL A 162 0.43 8.10 4.99
CA VAL A 162 0.75 8.33 3.58
C VAL A 162 2.08 7.66 3.25
N LEU A 163 2.00 6.64 2.40
CA LEU A 163 3.17 6.05 1.76
C LEU A 163 3.41 6.75 0.43
N VAL A 164 4.68 7.04 0.10
CA VAL A 164 5.04 7.71 -1.16
C VAL A 164 6.12 6.91 -1.87
N CYS A 165 5.94 6.67 -3.17
CA CYS A 165 6.92 5.98 -4.02
C CYS A 165 6.92 6.51 -5.46
N GLY A 166 7.72 5.92 -6.35
CA GLY A 166 7.84 6.31 -7.75
C GLY A 166 9.03 7.23 -8.02
N ILE A 167 8.84 8.22 -8.90
CA ILE A 167 9.91 9.13 -9.33
C ILE A 167 9.51 10.61 -9.29
N ASP A 168 10.46 11.53 -9.25
CA ASP A 168 11.84 11.32 -8.79
C ASP A 168 11.91 11.48 -7.27
N GLU A 169 12.72 10.66 -6.58
CA GLU A 169 12.98 10.81 -5.14
C GLU A 169 13.41 12.24 -4.80
N ASN A 170 14.33 12.85 -5.55
CA ASN A 170 14.80 14.22 -5.30
C ASN A 170 13.84 15.31 -5.84
N GLY A 171 12.67 14.93 -6.34
CA GLY A 171 11.68 15.82 -6.89
C GLY A 171 10.33 15.56 -6.23
N THR A 172 9.40 15.08 -7.04
CA THR A 172 7.99 14.92 -6.68
C THR A 172 7.74 14.03 -5.48
N VAL A 173 8.49 12.94 -5.32
CA VAL A 173 8.35 12.05 -4.14
C VAL A 173 8.64 12.80 -2.85
N SER A 174 9.79 13.48 -2.77
CA SER A 174 10.17 14.23 -1.56
C SER A 174 9.30 15.47 -1.36
N ALA A 175 8.97 16.21 -2.42
CA ALA A 175 8.11 17.39 -2.33
C ALA A 175 6.70 17.02 -1.83
N THR A 176 6.10 15.98 -2.39
CA THR A 176 4.78 15.48 -1.98
C THR A 176 4.81 14.87 -0.57
N ALA A 177 5.89 14.18 -0.19
CA ALA A 177 6.07 13.69 1.18
C ALA A 177 6.13 14.84 2.20
N LYS A 178 6.81 15.96 1.87
CA LYS A 178 6.80 17.18 2.69
C LYS A 178 5.39 17.78 2.77
N GLY A 179 4.67 17.85 1.64
CA GLY A 179 3.28 18.29 1.60
C GLY A 179 2.38 17.47 2.52
N ALA A 180 2.46 16.14 2.44
CA ALA A 180 1.72 15.21 3.30
C ALA A 180 2.05 15.41 4.78
N LYS A 181 3.34 15.60 5.10
CA LYS A 181 3.78 15.81 6.48
C LYS A 181 3.24 17.12 7.05
N ASN A 182 3.28 18.18 6.25
CA ASN A 182 2.74 19.49 6.62
C ASN A 182 1.21 19.46 6.77
N ALA A 183 0.53 18.58 6.04
CA ALA A 183 -0.90 18.30 6.19
C ALA A 183 -1.23 17.42 7.43
N GLY A 184 -0.23 17.01 8.22
CA GLY A 184 -0.42 16.32 9.49
C GLY A 184 -0.38 14.79 9.41
N ALA A 185 -0.09 14.19 8.25
CA ALA A 185 -0.03 12.74 8.11
C ALA A 185 1.26 12.14 8.70
N GLU A 186 1.20 10.86 9.06
CA GLU A 186 2.36 9.99 9.20
C GLU A 186 2.86 9.62 7.81
N VAL A 187 4.12 9.96 7.50
CA VAL A 187 4.65 9.82 6.13
C VAL A 187 5.82 8.86 6.08
N CYS A 188 5.80 7.97 5.10
CA CYS A 188 6.88 7.06 4.81
C CYS A 188 7.19 7.02 3.30
N ILE A 189 8.46 7.21 2.93
CA ILE A 189 8.93 7.02 1.56
C ILE A 189 9.38 5.56 1.40
N LEU A 190 8.84 4.86 0.41
CA LEU A 190 9.22 3.49 0.08
C LEU A 190 10.45 3.52 -0.84
N SER A 191 11.64 3.48 -0.25
CA SER A 191 12.91 3.61 -0.97
C SER A 191 13.12 2.51 -1.99
N GLY A 192 12.68 1.28 -1.66
CA GLY A 192 12.75 0.14 -2.58
C GLY A 192 11.86 0.26 -3.82
N ALA A 193 10.80 1.07 -3.73
CA ALA A 193 9.86 1.38 -4.81
C ALA A 193 10.00 2.83 -5.32
N SER A 194 11.12 3.48 -5.02
CA SER A 194 11.43 4.83 -5.48
C SER A 194 12.74 4.85 -6.26
N ALA A 195 12.86 5.76 -7.22
CA ALA A 195 14.10 5.95 -7.95
C ALA A 195 14.47 7.42 -8.08
N SER A 196 15.76 7.67 -8.30
CA SER A 196 16.31 9.00 -8.50
C SER A 196 17.24 9.04 -9.69
N ARG A 197 17.16 10.12 -10.46
CA ARG A 197 18.13 10.42 -11.52
C ARG A 197 19.49 10.84 -10.96
N PHE A 198 19.54 11.14 -9.66
CA PHE A 198 20.76 11.53 -8.97
C PHE A 198 21.35 10.34 -8.19
N PRO A 199 22.69 10.21 -8.14
CA PRO A 199 23.35 9.22 -7.29
C PRO A 199 22.98 9.37 -5.82
N ILE A 200 22.99 8.25 -5.09
CA ILE A 200 22.62 8.18 -3.67
C ILE A 200 23.35 9.21 -2.78
N GLY A 201 24.61 9.53 -3.07
CA GLY A 201 25.38 10.52 -2.32
C GLY A 201 24.79 11.94 -2.40
N LYS A 202 24.10 12.27 -3.49
CA LYS A 202 23.37 13.55 -3.63
C LYS A 202 22.03 13.55 -2.90
N LEU A 203 21.48 12.38 -2.57
CA LEU A 203 20.24 12.24 -1.80
C LEU A 203 20.47 12.34 -0.29
N ALA A 204 21.70 12.09 0.20
CA ALA A 204 21.96 12.01 1.64
C ALA A 204 21.55 13.28 2.42
N PRO A 205 21.85 14.53 1.96
CA PRO A 205 21.39 15.73 2.64
C PRO A 205 19.86 15.87 2.65
N LEU A 206 19.21 15.58 1.52
CA LEU A 206 17.75 15.62 1.40
C LEU A 206 17.09 14.59 2.32
N ARG A 207 17.58 13.35 2.35
CA ARG A 207 17.07 12.30 3.24
C ARG A 207 17.26 12.67 4.71
N ALA A 208 18.36 13.33 5.06
CA ALA A 208 18.60 13.81 6.42
C ALA A 208 17.58 14.91 6.81
N GLU A 209 17.31 15.86 5.91
CA GLU A 209 16.27 16.88 6.09
C GLU A 209 14.89 16.23 6.30
N LEU A 210 14.50 15.30 5.42
CA LEU A 210 13.20 14.63 5.48
C LEU A 210 13.04 13.82 6.77
N LYS A 211 14.09 13.09 7.19
CA LYS A 211 14.09 12.37 8.47
C LYS A 211 13.98 13.32 9.66
N ALA A 212 14.62 14.49 9.62
CA ALA A 212 14.49 15.51 10.66
C ALA A 212 13.07 16.09 10.74
N MET A 213 12.32 16.10 9.63
CA MET A 213 10.88 16.41 9.61
C MET A 213 10.00 15.25 10.14
N GLY A 214 10.59 14.10 10.50
CA GLY A 214 9.86 12.92 10.93
C GLY A 214 9.27 12.08 9.80
N ILE A 215 9.75 12.26 8.56
CA ILE A 215 9.40 11.39 7.43
C ILE A 215 10.26 10.12 7.50
N GLN A 216 9.59 8.97 7.46
CA GLN A 216 10.22 7.67 7.55
C GLN A 216 10.68 7.18 6.17
N TYR A 217 11.59 6.21 6.18
CA TYR A 217 12.06 5.50 4.99
C TYR A 217 12.01 4.00 5.27
N THR A 218 11.51 3.23 4.31
CA THR A 218 11.58 1.76 4.32
C THR A 218 12.08 1.23 2.99
#